data_AF-A0AAP5Z4H7-F1
#
_entry.id   AF-A0AAP5Z4H7-F1
#
_cell.length_a   1.000
_cell.length_b   1.000
_cell.length_c   1.000
_cell.angle_alpha   90.00
_cell.angle_beta   90.00
_cell.angle_gamma   90.00
#
_symmetry.space_group_name_H-M   'P 1'
#
loop_
_entity.id
_entity.type
_entity.pdbx_description
1 polymer ?
#
loop_
_entity_poly.entity_id
_entity_poly.type
_entity_poly.pdbx_seq_one_letter_code
_entity_poly.pdbx_strand_id
1 'polypeptide(L)'
;SATWGTVITNYAAWLFWTLGTISLVWTGGTLILKQADIREFFAEFVRFILTFGFFLWLLRNGPDFATSIIDSLRTNGAQAGGLPRDLTPSEPISIAFDIIVKAGESYSITSPIDNLSIFLITLAILACMAVVAANVLLALVTAWILIYAGVFVLGFGGSRWTSDIAINYFKSVLGVALKLMTMTL
;
A
#
# COMPACT_ATOMS: atom_id res chain seq x y z
N SER A 1 14.55 -10.41 9.83
CA SER A 1 13.35 -11.27 9.86
C SER A 1 12.78 -11.43 8.45
N ALA A 2 13.47 -12.19 7.58
CA ALA A 2 13.11 -12.40 6.17
C ALA A 2 12.14 -13.59 5.94
N THR A 3 11.75 -14.28 7.01
CA THR A 3 11.01 -15.54 6.95
C THR A 3 9.54 -15.33 6.58
N TRP A 4 8.90 -14.26 7.07
CA TRP A 4 7.46 -14.09 6.92
C TRP A 4 7.03 -13.77 5.48
N GLY A 5 7.70 -12.81 4.84
CA GLY A 5 7.41 -12.46 3.44
C GLY A 5 7.64 -13.63 2.48
N THR A 6 8.70 -14.42 2.70
CA THR A 6 8.99 -15.61 1.91
C THR A 6 7.90 -16.68 2.09
N VAL A 7 7.47 -16.93 3.33
CA VAL A 7 6.41 -17.92 3.63
C VAL A 7 5.08 -17.52 2.98
N ILE A 8 4.68 -16.25 3.09
CA ILE A 8 3.42 -15.79 2.48
C ILE A 8 3.47 -15.81 0.96
N THR A 9 4.59 -15.40 0.38
CA THR A 9 4.76 -15.45 -1.08
C THR A 9 4.69 -16.89 -1.58
N ASN A 10 5.24 -17.87 -0.84
CA ASN A 10 5.14 -19.28 -1.17
C ASN A 10 3.70 -19.80 -1.14
N TYR A 11 2.93 -19.46 -0.09
CA TYR A 11 1.51 -19.83 -0.04
C TYR A 11 0.68 -19.14 -1.12
N ALA A 12 0.97 -17.86 -1.41
CA ALA A 12 0.32 -17.12 -2.48
C ALA A 12 0.63 -17.75 -3.85
N ALA A 13 1.87 -18.19 -4.08
CA ALA A 13 2.26 -18.90 -5.29
C ALA A 13 1.56 -20.26 -5.42
N TRP A 14 1.45 -21.02 -4.32
CA TRP A 14 0.71 -22.28 -4.33
C TRP A 14 -0.77 -22.07 -4.70
N LEU A 15 -1.41 -21.06 -4.12
CA LEU A 15 -2.79 -20.71 -4.43
C LEU A 15 -2.93 -20.24 -5.90
N PHE A 16 -1.98 -19.43 -6.36
CA PHE A 16 -1.91 -18.96 -7.74
C PHE A 16 -1.85 -20.10 -8.76
N TRP A 17 -0.94 -21.07 -8.55
CA TRP A 17 -0.81 -22.23 -9.42
C TRP A 17 -2.05 -23.12 -9.39
N THR A 18 -2.65 -23.32 -8.21
CA THR A 18 -3.88 -24.12 -8.07
C THR A 18 -5.06 -23.49 -8.79
N LEU A 19 -5.25 -22.18 -8.66
CA LEU A 19 -6.30 -21.46 -9.39
C LEU A 19 -6.02 -21.42 -10.90
N GLY A 20 -4.76 -21.29 -11.29
CA GLY A 20 -4.32 -21.34 -12.68
C GLY A 20 -4.62 -22.66 -13.36
N THR A 21 -4.32 -23.78 -12.71
CA THR A 21 -4.60 -25.11 -13.26
C THR A 21 -6.10 -25.36 -13.37
N ILE A 22 -6.89 -24.98 -12.37
CA ILE A 22 -8.35 -25.07 -12.42
C ILE A 22 -8.90 -24.24 -13.59
N SER A 23 -8.42 -23.00 -13.75
CA SER A 23 -8.83 -22.14 -14.86
C SER A 23 -8.46 -22.73 -16.22
N LEU A 24 -7.27 -23.32 -16.35
CA LEU A 24 -6.82 -23.95 -17.59
C LEU A 24 -7.66 -25.18 -17.93
N VAL A 25 -7.96 -26.03 -16.95
CA VAL A 25 -8.80 -27.22 -17.13
C VAL A 25 -10.22 -26.81 -17.52
N TRP A 26 -10.78 -25.78 -16.88
CA TRP A 26 -12.09 -25.28 -17.22
C TRP A 26 -12.14 -24.71 -18.64
N THR A 27 -11.25 -23.77 -18.98
CA THR A 27 -11.19 -23.16 -20.31
C THR A 27 -10.94 -24.22 -21.39
N GLY A 28 -9.95 -25.10 -21.18
CA GLY A 28 -9.66 -26.21 -22.09
C GLY A 28 -10.84 -27.17 -22.25
N GLY A 29 -11.49 -27.55 -21.15
CA GLY A 29 -12.69 -28.40 -21.16
C GLY A 29 -13.84 -27.78 -21.96
N THR A 30 -14.10 -26.48 -21.80
CA THR A 30 -15.15 -25.79 -22.57
C THR A 30 -14.85 -25.70 -24.07
N LEU A 31 -13.57 -25.57 -24.46
CA LEU A 31 -13.17 -25.55 -25.87
C LEU A 31 -13.34 -26.93 -26.53
N ILE A 32 -13.01 -27.99 -25.81
CA ILE A 32 -13.23 -29.37 -26.27
C ILE A 32 -14.72 -29.64 -26.49
N LEU A 33 -15.56 -29.24 -25.53
CA LEU A 33 -17.02 -29.41 -25.63
C LEU A 33 -17.63 -28.60 -26.78
N LYS A 34 -17.07 -27.44 -27.11
CA LYS A 34 -17.50 -26.59 -28.24
C LYS A 34 -16.99 -27.08 -29.59
N GLN A 35 -16.23 -28.18 -29.65
CA GLN A 35 -15.56 -28.65 -30.87
C GLN A 35 -14.71 -27.54 -31.52
N ALA A 36 -14.03 -26.75 -30.70
CA ALA A 36 -13.20 -25.64 -31.16
C ALA A 36 -12.08 -26.12 -32.08
N ASP A 37 -11.82 -25.37 -33.15
CA ASP A 37 -10.71 -25.63 -34.05
C ASP A 37 -9.36 -25.47 -33.34
N ILE A 38 -8.32 -26.14 -33.85
CA ILE A 38 -6.95 -26.03 -33.30
C ILE A 38 -6.46 -24.59 -33.22
N ARG A 39 -6.92 -23.73 -34.15
CA ARG A 39 -6.60 -22.29 -34.18
C ARG A 39 -7.25 -21.54 -33.03
N GLU A 40 -8.50 -21.84 -32.71
CA GLU A 40 -9.23 -21.23 -31.60
C GLU A 40 -8.63 -21.66 -30.26
N PHE A 41 -8.31 -22.95 -30.11
CA PHE A 41 -7.59 -23.46 -28.94
C PHE A 41 -6.24 -22.76 -28.74
N PHE A 42 -5.44 -22.65 -29.80
CA PHE A 42 -4.13 -22.00 -29.72
C PHE A 42 -4.25 -20.50 -29.37
N ALA A 43 -5.20 -19.80 -29.96
CA ALA A 43 -5.45 -18.39 -29.65
C ALA A 43 -5.83 -18.20 -28.17
N GLU A 44 -6.69 -19.06 -27.64
CA GLU A 44 -7.12 -18.98 -26.25
C GLU A 44 -5.99 -19.38 -25.29
N PHE A 45 -5.17 -20.36 -25.65
CA PHE A 45 -4.00 -20.77 -24.89
C PHE A 45 -2.94 -19.67 -24.80
N VAL A 46 -2.66 -18.97 -25.91
CA VAL A 46 -1.74 -17.82 -25.91
C VAL A 46 -2.29 -16.71 -25.02
N ARG A 47 -3.58 -16.39 -25.11
CA ARG A 47 -4.21 -15.41 -24.22
C ARG A 47 -4.11 -15.82 -22.76
N PHE A 48 -4.32 -17.10 -22.45
CA PHE A 48 -4.15 -17.63 -21.11
C PHE A 48 -2.71 -17.45 -20.62
N ILE A 49 -1.70 -17.85 -21.38
CA ILE A 49 -0.29 -17.69 -21.01
C ILE A 49 0.07 -16.22 -20.79
N LEU A 50 -0.38 -15.32 -21.66
CA LEU A 50 -0.10 -13.89 -21.51
C LEU A 50 -0.69 -13.32 -20.22
N THR A 51 -1.97 -13.59 -19.95
CA THR A 51 -2.62 -13.12 -18.72
C THR A 51 -2.01 -13.79 -17.48
N PHE A 52 -1.81 -15.11 -17.50
CA PHE A 52 -1.24 -15.87 -16.39
C PHE A 52 0.21 -15.46 -16.11
N GLY A 53 1.02 -15.28 -17.15
CA GLY A 53 2.39 -14.80 -17.05
C GLY A 53 2.49 -13.39 -16.48
N PHE A 54 1.57 -12.50 -16.89
CA PHE A 54 1.47 -11.15 -16.32
C PHE A 54 1.17 -11.17 -14.82
N PHE A 55 0.17 -11.93 -14.37
CA PHE A 55 -0.13 -12.01 -12.94
C PHE A 55 0.95 -12.76 -12.14
N LEU A 56 1.65 -13.73 -12.75
CA LEU A 56 2.79 -14.38 -12.12
C LEU A 56 3.95 -13.38 -11.93
N TRP A 57 4.19 -12.51 -12.90
CA TRP A 57 5.16 -11.43 -12.78
C TRP A 57 4.76 -10.44 -11.68
N LEU A 58 3.48 -10.04 -11.62
CA LEU A 58 2.94 -9.21 -10.54
C LEU A 58 3.03 -9.87 -9.17
N LEU A 59 2.85 -11.18 -9.06
CA LEU A 59 2.99 -11.88 -7.77
C LEU A 59 4.43 -11.82 -7.26
N ARG A 60 5.41 -11.99 -8.16
CA ARG A 60 6.84 -12.00 -7.80
C ARG A 60 7.39 -10.61 -7.50
N ASN A 61 6.95 -9.60 -8.24
CA ASN A 61 7.41 -8.21 -8.11
C ASN A 61 6.38 -7.31 -7.38
N GLY A 62 5.31 -7.90 -6.86
CA GLY A 62 4.18 -7.19 -6.26
C GLY A 62 4.56 -6.27 -5.11
N PRO A 63 5.37 -6.73 -4.13
CA PRO A 63 5.87 -5.88 -3.06
C PRO A 63 6.64 -4.67 -3.59
N ASP A 64 7.60 -4.91 -4.49
CA ASP A 64 8.46 -3.86 -5.04
C ASP A 64 7.67 -2.86 -5.90
N PHE A 65 6.66 -3.34 -6.62
CA PHE A 65 5.76 -2.48 -7.36
C PHE A 65 4.90 -1.63 -6.41
N ALA A 66 4.34 -2.23 -5.35
CA ALA A 66 3.54 -1.50 -4.37
C ALA A 66 4.36 -0.44 -3.60
N THR A 67 5.59 -0.75 -3.21
CA THR A 67 6.50 0.22 -2.58
C THR A 67 6.84 1.36 -3.53
N SER A 68 7.19 1.05 -4.79
CA SER A 68 7.52 2.07 -5.80
C SER A 68 6.35 3.04 -6.06
N ILE A 69 5.10 2.55 -6.05
CA ILE A 69 3.90 3.39 -6.18
C ILE A 69 3.79 4.37 -5.00
N ILE A 70 3.93 3.84 -3.78
CA ILE A 70 3.85 4.66 -2.56
C ILE A 70 4.96 5.70 -2.53
N ASP A 71 6.20 5.31 -2.84
CA ASP A 71 7.35 6.20 -2.82
C ASP A 71 7.26 7.28 -3.92
N SER A 72 6.78 6.93 -5.10
CA SER A 72 6.56 7.88 -6.20
C SER A 72 5.51 8.93 -5.82
N LEU A 73 4.38 8.52 -5.23
CA LEU A 73 3.33 9.44 -4.81
C LEU A 73 3.75 10.31 -3.62
N ARG A 74 4.55 9.78 -2.69
CA ARG A 74 5.17 10.59 -1.64
C ARG A 74 6.14 11.62 -2.21
N THR A 75 6.96 11.24 -3.17
CA THR A 75 7.91 12.15 -3.84
C THR A 75 7.16 13.29 -4.53
N ASN A 76 6.07 12.98 -5.24
CA ASN A 76 5.22 13.98 -5.88
C ASN A 76 4.54 14.91 -4.87
N GLY A 77 4.06 14.36 -3.74
CA GLY A 77 3.49 15.14 -2.64
C GLY A 77 4.50 16.11 -2.03
N ALA A 78 5.72 15.65 -1.75
CA ALA A 78 6.79 16.48 -1.20
C ALA A 78 7.20 17.60 -2.17
N GLN A 79 7.32 17.30 -3.46
CA GLN A 79 7.62 18.31 -4.50
C GLN A 79 6.52 19.35 -4.64
N ALA A 80 5.24 18.95 -4.53
CA ALA A 80 4.10 19.87 -4.58
C ALA A 80 3.98 20.74 -3.32
N GLY A 81 4.36 20.22 -2.15
CA GLY A 81 4.38 20.96 -0.88
C GLY A 81 5.60 21.85 -0.68
N GLY A 82 6.62 21.77 -1.54
CA GLY A 82 7.85 22.56 -1.42
C GLY A 82 8.81 22.07 -0.31
N LEU A 83 8.63 20.84 0.20
CA LEU A 83 9.51 20.23 1.19
C LEU A 83 10.65 19.45 0.51
N PRO A 84 11.89 19.48 1.04
CA PRO A 84 13.00 18.69 0.51
C PRO A 84 12.73 17.18 0.65
N ARG A 85 13.30 16.42 -0.31
CA ARG A 85 13.05 15.02 -0.72
C ARG A 85 12.92 13.91 0.35
N ASP A 86 13.06 14.20 1.64
CA ASP A 86 13.15 13.22 2.71
C ASP A 86 12.00 13.36 3.71
N LEU A 87 10.76 13.15 3.24
CA LEU A 87 9.69 12.64 4.10
C LEU A 87 9.96 11.16 4.43
N THR A 88 11.13 10.91 5.01
CA THR A 88 11.44 9.68 5.73
C THR A 88 10.37 9.55 6.84
N PRO A 89 9.98 8.32 7.24
CA PRO A 89 8.96 8.08 8.27
C PRO A 89 9.22 8.79 9.62
N SER A 90 10.41 9.37 9.78
CA SER A 90 10.82 10.20 10.90
C SER A 90 10.20 11.60 10.91
N GLU A 91 9.74 12.18 9.79
CA GLU A 91 9.35 13.61 9.79
C GLU A 91 8.12 13.93 10.67
N PRO A 92 7.02 13.14 10.64
CA PRO A 92 5.89 13.34 11.56
C PRO A 92 6.29 13.13 13.02
N ILE A 93 7.25 12.24 13.30
CA ILE A 93 7.75 11.94 14.64
C ILE A 93 8.72 13.03 15.13
N SER A 94 9.59 13.55 14.25
CA SER A 94 10.50 14.64 14.57
C SER A 94 9.78 15.97 14.70
N ILE A 95 8.74 16.23 13.90
CA ILE A 95 7.83 17.37 14.09
C ILE A 95 7.12 17.24 15.45
N ALA A 96 6.64 16.05 15.81
CA ALA A 96 6.04 15.82 17.13
C ALA A 96 7.03 16.08 18.29
N PHE A 97 8.28 15.66 18.16
CA PHE A 97 9.33 15.96 19.15
C PHE A 97 9.72 17.44 19.19
N ASP A 98 9.80 18.12 18.05
CA ASP A 98 10.16 19.54 17.96
C ASP A 98 9.08 20.46 18.58
N ILE A 99 7.81 20.07 18.48
CA ILE A 99 6.69 20.76 19.15
C ILE A 99 6.76 20.58 20.67
N ILE A 100 7.09 19.38 21.15
CA ILE A 100 7.26 19.12 22.60
C ILE A 100 8.39 19.99 23.17
N VAL A 101 9.51 20.11 22.44
CA VAL A 101 10.65 20.93 22.85
C VAL A 101 10.31 22.43 22.80
N LYS A 102 9.72 22.94 21.72
CA LYS A 102 9.29 24.35 21.61
C LYS A 102 8.22 24.75 22.62
N ALA A 103 7.32 23.84 22.99
CA ALA A 103 6.33 24.04 24.04
C ALA A 103 6.99 24.11 25.44
N GLY A 104 8.08 23.37 25.66
CA GLY A 104 8.90 23.47 26.87
C GLY A 104 9.71 24.76 26.96
N GLU A 105 10.23 25.27 25.84
CA GLU A 105 11.04 26.49 25.79
C GLU A 105 10.22 27.78 25.87
N SER A 106 8.96 27.76 25.43
CA SER A 106 8.05 28.92 25.52
C SER A 106 7.49 29.16 26.94
N TYR A 107 7.87 28.34 27.92
CA TYR A 107 7.43 28.45 29.31
C TYR A 107 8.22 29.55 30.05
N SER A 108 7.88 30.83 29.80
CA SER A 108 8.42 31.95 30.59
C SER A 108 7.65 32.13 31.90
N ILE A 109 8.37 32.10 33.03
CA ILE A 109 7.86 32.10 34.41
C ILE A 109 7.30 33.49 34.85
N THR A 110 7.25 34.48 33.96
CA THR A 110 7.11 35.90 34.36
C THR A 110 5.67 36.44 34.47
N SER A 111 4.62 35.74 34.01
CA SER A 111 3.22 36.23 34.08
C SER A 111 2.17 35.11 34.28
N PRO A 112 1.67 34.83 35.50
CA PRO A 112 0.90 33.60 35.82
C PRO A 112 -0.51 33.49 35.23
N ILE A 113 -1.21 34.60 34.98
CA ILE A 113 -2.63 34.59 34.56
C ILE A 113 -2.76 34.54 33.03
N ASP A 114 -1.93 35.30 32.30
CA ASP A 114 -1.82 35.18 30.83
C ASP A 114 -1.20 33.83 30.42
N ASN A 115 -0.32 33.26 31.26
CA ASN A 115 0.20 31.91 31.03
C ASN A 115 -0.88 30.83 31.08
N LEU A 116 -1.96 30.95 31.85
CA LEU A 116 -2.98 29.90 31.94
C LEU A 116 -3.82 29.78 30.66
N SER A 117 -4.20 30.92 30.08
CA SER A 117 -4.94 30.96 28.81
C SER A 117 -4.05 30.52 27.63
N ILE A 118 -2.80 30.97 27.59
CA ILE A 118 -1.80 30.55 26.59
C ILE A 118 -1.48 29.06 26.74
N PHE A 119 -1.39 28.54 27.97
CA PHE A 119 -1.18 27.12 28.24
C PHE A 119 -2.33 26.26 27.73
N LEU A 120 -3.59 26.65 27.96
CA LEU A 120 -4.76 25.93 27.45
C LEU A 120 -4.83 25.92 25.91
N ILE A 121 -4.53 27.06 25.28
CA ILE A 121 -4.50 27.16 23.80
C ILE A 121 -3.36 26.31 23.22
N THR A 122 -2.17 26.35 23.84
CA THR A 122 -1.01 25.54 23.43
C THR A 122 -1.30 24.05 23.60
N LEU A 123 -1.93 23.65 24.70
CA LEU A 123 -2.36 22.27 24.95
C LEU A 123 -3.38 21.81 23.89
N ALA A 124 -4.33 22.68 23.51
CA ALA A 124 -5.32 22.39 22.48
C ALA A 124 -4.68 22.22 21.09
N ILE A 125 -3.75 23.10 20.72
CA ILE A 125 -2.99 22.99 19.46
C ILE A 125 -2.15 21.71 19.45
N LEU A 126 -1.47 21.39 20.56
CA LEU A 126 -0.67 20.18 20.70
C LEU A 126 -1.55 18.92 20.58
N ALA A 127 -2.74 18.90 21.19
CA ALA A 127 -3.70 17.82 21.04
C ALA A 127 -4.16 17.66 19.58
N CYS A 128 -4.48 18.75 18.89
CA CYS A 128 -4.84 18.73 17.46
C CYS A 128 -3.68 18.17 16.60
N MET A 129 -2.45 18.62 16.83
CA MET A 129 -1.28 18.12 16.09
C MET A 129 -0.98 16.65 16.39
N ALA A 130 -1.17 16.21 17.65
CA ALA A 130 -1.01 14.81 18.03
C ALA A 130 -2.01 13.89 17.30
N VAL A 131 -3.26 14.35 17.10
CA VAL A 131 -4.27 13.60 16.33
C VAL A 131 -3.86 13.48 14.86
N VAL A 132 -3.35 14.55 14.25
CA VAL A 132 -2.84 14.51 12.87
C VAL A 132 -1.66 13.54 12.75
N ALA A 133 -0.69 13.61 13.66
CA ALA A 133 0.45 12.70 13.69
C ALA A 133 0.03 11.24 13.86
N ALA A 134 -0.93 10.95 14.74
CA ALA A 134 -1.49 9.61 14.92
C ALA A 134 -2.15 9.08 13.63
N ASN A 135 -2.88 9.93 12.91
CA ASN A 135 -3.51 9.56 11.64
C ASN A 135 -2.48 9.26 10.54
N VAL A 136 -1.37 9.99 10.49
CA VAL A 136 -0.25 9.71 9.57
C VAL A 136 0.41 8.38 9.92
N LEU A 137 0.66 8.11 11.20
CA LEU A 137 1.23 6.84 11.67
C LEU A 137 0.32 5.66 11.28
N LEU A 138 -0.99 5.77 11.50
CA LEU A 138 -1.95 4.74 11.08
C LEU A 138 -1.94 4.50 9.57
N ALA A 139 -1.81 5.56 8.76
CA ALA A 139 -1.71 5.44 7.32
C ALA A 139 -0.41 4.72 6.88
N LEU A 140 0.72 4.99 7.53
CA LEU A 140 1.99 4.29 7.29
C LEU A 140 1.92 2.81 7.65
N VAL A 141 1.32 2.48 8.80
CA VAL A 141 1.12 1.08 9.23
C VAL A 141 0.19 0.36 8.24
N THR A 142 -0.89 1.01 7.81
CA THR A 142 -1.80 0.46 6.80
C THR A 142 -1.07 0.18 5.48
N ALA A 143 -0.22 1.11 5.03
CA ALA A 143 0.58 0.92 3.81
C ALA A 143 1.52 -0.29 3.94
N TRP A 144 2.21 -0.44 5.08
CA TRP A 144 3.07 -1.58 5.35
C TRP A 144 2.30 -2.90 5.36
N ILE A 145 1.19 -2.97 6.10
CA ILE A 145 0.32 -4.16 6.12
C ILE A 145 -0.13 -4.49 4.70
N LEU A 146 -0.51 -3.50 3.92
CA LEU A 146 -1.01 -3.71 2.56
C LEU A 146 0.10 -4.21 1.62
N ILE A 147 1.31 -3.64 1.67
CA ILE A 147 2.46 -4.12 0.87
C ILE A 147 2.77 -5.59 1.19
N TYR A 148 2.85 -5.96 2.47
CA TYR A 148 3.36 -7.28 2.86
C TYR A 148 2.27 -8.35 3.02
N ALA A 149 1.13 -8.03 3.64
CA ALA A 149 0.02 -8.98 3.78
C ALA A 149 -0.79 -9.09 2.48
N GLY A 150 -0.85 -8.03 1.68
CA GLY A 150 -1.59 -8.02 0.42
C GLY A 150 -0.97 -8.85 -0.71
N VAL A 151 0.28 -9.30 -0.57
CA VAL A 151 0.89 -10.30 -1.47
C VAL A 151 0.06 -11.58 -1.56
N PHE A 152 -0.58 -11.97 -0.45
CA PHE A 152 -1.47 -13.14 -0.47
C PHE A 152 -2.65 -12.92 -1.43
N VAL A 153 -3.17 -11.69 -1.48
CA VAL A 153 -4.28 -11.28 -2.34
C VAL A 153 -3.88 -11.34 -3.82
N LEU A 154 -2.61 -11.07 -4.14
CA LEU A 154 -2.07 -11.25 -5.50
C LEU A 154 -2.09 -12.72 -5.95
N GLY A 155 -2.04 -13.68 -5.01
CA GLY A 155 -2.18 -15.11 -5.32
C GLY A 155 -3.51 -15.44 -6.02
N PHE A 156 -4.56 -14.66 -5.77
CA PHE A 156 -5.85 -14.82 -6.44
C PHE A 156 -5.81 -14.40 -7.92
N GLY A 157 -4.72 -13.82 -8.43
CA GLY A 157 -4.55 -13.52 -9.85
C GLY A 157 -4.42 -14.74 -10.76
N GLY A 158 -4.35 -15.96 -10.21
CA GLY A 158 -4.10 -17.19 -10.98
C GLY A 158 -5.23 -17.60 -11.93
N SER A 159 -6.47 -17.23 -11.62
CA SER A 159 -7.64 -17.49 -12.46
C SER A 159 -8.25 -16.18 -12.94
N ARG A 160 -8.77 -16.17 -14.18
CA ARG A 160 -9.52 -15.01 -14.72
C ARG A 160 -10.75 -14.66 -13.90
N TRP A 161 -11.29 -15.59 -13.12
CA TRP A 161 -12.49 -15.35 -12.31
C TRP A 161 -12.17 -14.68 -10.98
N THR A 162 -10.91 -14.74 -10.54
CA THR A 162 -10.43 -14.19 -9.27
C THR A 162 -9.45 -13.04 -9.47
N SER A 163 -9.10 -12.70 -10.72
CA SER A 163 -8.18 -11.61 -11.05
C SER A 163 -8.66 -10.24 -10.58
N ASP A 164 -9.97 -10.03 -10.46
CA ASP A 164 -10.54 -8.77 -9.94
C ASP A 164 -10.09 -8.49 -8.50
N ILE A 165 -9.86 -9.54 -7.71
CA ILE A 165 -9.36 -9.42 -6.33
C ILE A 165 -7.93 -8.87 -6.33
N ALA A 166 -7.06 -9.40 -7.21
CA ALA A 166 -5.69 -8.93 -7.37
C ALA A 166 -5.62 -7.50 -7.95
N ILE A 167 -6.55 -7.11 -8.81
CA ILE A 167 -6.65 -5.73 -9.30
C ILE A 167 -7.10 -4.78 -8.19
N ASN A 168 -8.09 -5.17 -7.39
CA ASN A 168 -8.57 -4.37 -6.27
C ASN A 168 -7.47 -4.14 -5.21
N TYR A 169 -6.57 -5.10 -5.03
CA TYR A 169 -5.38 -4.90 -4.20
C TYR A 169 -4.58 -3.65 -4.64
N PHE A 170 -4.22 -3.53 -5.92
CA PHE A 170 -3.48 -2.36 -6.41
C PHE A 170 -4.29 -1.06 -6.33
N LYS A 171 -5.62 -1.12 -6.51
CA LYS A 171 -6.48 0.04 -6.25
C LYS A 171 -6.42 0.48 -4.79
N SER A 172 -6.36 -0.46 -3.84
CA SER A 172 -6.19 -0.16 -2.42
C SER A 172 -4.80 0.40 -2.11
N VAL A 173 -3.72 -0.13 -2.72
CA VAL A 173 -2.37 0.47 -2.64
C VAL A 173 -2.41 1.93 -3.07
N LEU A 174 -2.98 2.21 -4.25
CA LEU A 174 -3.11 3.56 -4.78
C LEU A 174 -3.93 4.46 -3.86
N GLY A 175 -5.05 3.98 -3.30
CA GLY A 175 -5.87 4.74 -2.36
C GLY A 175 -5.10 5.14 -1.10
N VAL A 176 -4.31 4.24 -0.53
CA VAL A 176 -3.45 4.55 0.63
C VAL A 176 -2.32 5.51 0.25
N ALA A 177 -1.70 5.32 -0.91
CA ALA A 177 -0.65 6.20 -1.40
C ALA A 177 -1.16 7.63 -1.67
N LEU A 178 -2.36 7.77 -2.25
CA LEU A 178 -3.03 9.05 -2.43
C LEU A 178 -3.37 9.71 -1.09
N LYS A 179 -3.88 8.94 -0.11
CA LYS A 179 -4.14 9.44 1.25
C LYS A 179 -2.86 10.02 1.88
N LEU A 180 -1.74 9.32 1.74
CA LEU A 180 -0.44 9.80 2.22
C LEU A 180 -0.02 11.09 1.49
N MET A 181 -0.12 11.14 0.16
CA MET A 181 0.18 12.33 -0.64
C MET A 181 -0.64 13.56 -0.21
N THR A 182 -1.93 13.38 0.08
CA THR A 182 -2.81 14.49 0.53
C THR A 182 -2.56 14.93 1.97
N MET A 183 -1.99 14.05 2.81
CA MET A 183 -1.61 14.41 4.19
C MET A 183 -0.29 15.17 4.25
N THR A 184 0.57 15.02 3.23
CA THR A 184 1.87 15.69 3.14
C THR A 184 1.82 17.05 2.45
N LEU A 185 0.69 17.39 1.80
CA LEU A 185 0.42 18.70 1.22
C LEU A 185 -0.17 19.63 2.29
#